data_AF-A0A5S4FW53-F1
#
_entry.id   AF-A0A5S4FW53-F1
#
_cell.length_a   1.000
_cell.length_b   1.000
_cell.length_c   1.000
_cell.angle_alpha   90.00
_cell.angle_beta   90.00
_cell.angle_gamma   90.00
#
_symmetry.space_group_name_H-M   'P 1'
#
loop_
_entity.id
_entity.type
_entity.pdbx_description
1 polymer ?
#
loop_
_entity_poly.entity_id
_entity_poly.type
_entity_poly.pdbx_seq_one_letter_code
_entity_poly.pdbx_strand_id
1 'polypeptide(L)'
;MHSHKLIAALALVTGLAAPVAMTASPAAARAATCTVTLYDIDAFNVAERDGRDELRFEVGGNLFPRFNSNWFGMTAGSDGDPGQFENPSDLIVGNSNVTFDLREVTPPAVGRGDSLGRATAHGSVCAGLAVGATAIEEDIISGTDETAYSYSVRLLLTGR
;
A
#
# COMPACT_ATOMS: atom_id res chain seq x y z
N MET A 1 -90.66 -24.88 4.52
CA MET A 1 -89.77 -23.75 4.16
C MET A 1 -89.21 -23.23 5.48
N HIS A 2 -87.93 -23.07 5.77
CA HIS A 2 -86.67 -23.14 5.05
C HIS A 2 -85.56 -23.55 6.04
N SER A 3 -84.51 -24.16 5.49
CA SER A 3 -83.23 -24.50 6.15
C SER A 3 -82.50 -23.25 6.66
N HIS A 4 -81.51 -23.41 7.55
CA HIS A 4 -80.16 -22.78 7.53
C HIS A 4 -79.41 -23.16 8.84
N LYS A 5 -78.52 -24.17 8.82
CA LYS A 5 -77.08 -24.19 8.45
C LYS A 5 -76.13 -23.77 9.60
N LEU A 6 -75.55 -24.79 10.22
CA LEU A 6 -74.30 -24.77 11.00
C LEU A 6 -73.12 -24.39 10.09
N ILE A 7 -72.21 -23.50 10.52
CA ILE A 7 -70.79 -23.53 10.10
C ILE A 7 -69.90 -23.13 11.28
N ALA A 8 -68.89 -23.96 11.51
CA ALA A 8 -67.89 -23.94 12.56
C ALA A 8 -66.69 -23.03 12.24
N ALA A 9 -66.03 -22.62 13.32
CA ALA A 9 -64.58 -22.40 13.50
C ALA A 9 -63.71 -21.99 12.30
N LEU A 10 -63.10 -20.81 12.39
CA LEU A 10 -61.80 -20.52 11.76
C LEU A 10 -60.73 -20.43 12.86
N ALA A 11 -59.73 -21.31 12.77
CA ALA A 11 -58.48 -21.21 13.50
C ALA A 11 -57.31 -21.56 12.56
N LEU A 12 -56.14 -21.01 12.90
CA LEU A 12 -54.79 -21.18 12.36
C LEU A 12 -54.37 -20.26 11.19
N VAL A 13 -53.69 -19.17 11.57
CA VAL A 13 -52.73 -18.46 10.73
C VAL A 13 -51.40 -19.23 10.79
N THR A 14 -51.01 -19.82 9.67
CA THR A 14 -49.71 -20.48 9.50
C THR A 14 -48.61 -19.43 9.33
N GLY A 15 -47.68 -19.36 10.28
CA GLY A 15 -46.44 -18.60 10.12
C GLY A 15 -45.49 -19.31 9.16
N LEU A 16 -45.17 -18.67 8.02
CA LEU A 16 -44.04 -19.07 7.20
C LEU A 16 -42.76 -18.43 7.75
N ALA A 17 -42.03 -19.17 8.58
CA ALA A 17 -40.61 -18.91 8.78
C ALA A 17 -39.85 -19.55 7.61
N ALA A 18 -39.48 -18.74 6.61
CA ALA A 18 -38.58 -19.19 5.56
C ALA A 18 -37.17 -19.38 6.14
N PRO A 19 -36.47 -20.49 5.87
CA PRO A 19 -35.08 -20.65 6.26
C PRO A 19 -34.22 -19.70 5.43
N VAL A 20 -33.64 -18.69 6.09
CA VAL A 20 -32.54 -17.92 5.53
C VAL A 20 -31.33 -18.84 5.52
N ALA A 21 -31.06 -19.47 4.39
CA ALA A 21 -29.82 -20.20 4.18
C ALA A 21 -28.67 -19.19 4.22
N MET A 22 -27.96 -19.13 5.35
CA MET A 22 -26.72 -18.37 5.45
C MET A 22 -25.69 -19.08 4.57
N THR A 23 -25.49 -18.57 3.36
CA THR A 23 -24.37 -18.97 2.52
C THR A 23 -23.10 -18.54 3.24
N ALA A 24 -22.44 -19.49 3.91
CA ALA A 24 -21.10 -19.27 4.42
C ALA A 24 -20.19 -19.04 3.20
N SER A 25 -19.83 -17.79 2.95
CA SER A 25 -18.82 -17.45 1.95
C SER A 25 -17.52 -18.17 2.33
N PRO A 26 -16.76 -18.70 1.36
CA PRO A 26 -15.49 -19.35 1.66
C PRO A 26 -14.57 -18.37 2.38
N ALA A 27 -13.98 -18.81 3.49
CA ALA A 27 -12.97 -18.03 4.21
C ALA A 27 -11.78 -17.81 3.29
N ALA A 28 -11.46 -16.55 3.00
CA ALA A 28 -10.28 -16.22 2.20
C ALA A 28 -9.02 -16.68 2.94
N ALA A 29 -8.10 -17.34 2.22
CA ALA A 29 -6.81 -17.73 2.77
C ALA A 29 -6.03 -16.49 3.20
N ARG A 30 -5.47 -16.49 4.42
CA ARG A 30 -4.56 -15.44 4.88
C ARG A 30 -3.25 -15.54 4.12
N ALA A 31 -2.69 -14.40 3.75
CA ALA A 31 -1.39 -14.30 3.13
C ALA A 31 -0.30 -14.72 4.13
N ALA A 32 0.67 -15.51 3.68
CA ALA A 32 1.85 -15.85 4.49
C ALA A 32 2.99 -14.86 4.27
N THR A 33 2.96 -14.16 3.13
CA THR A 33 3.97 -13.20 2.70
C THR A 33 3.30 -12.05 1.96
N CYS A 34 3.98 -10.92 1.82
CA CYS A 34 3.51 -9.84 0.95
C CYS A 34 4.62 -9.32 0.07
N THR A 35 4.32 -9.17 -1.22
CA THR A 35 5.15 -8.35 -2.10
C THR A 35 4.91 -6.90 -1.74
N VAL A 36 5.98 -6.15 -1.49
CA VAL A 36 5.94 -4.71 -1.24
C VAL A 36 6.57 -4.02 -2.44
N THR A 37 5.89 -3.05 -3.03
CA THR A 37 6.41 -2.24 -4.13
C THR A 37 6.27 -0.77 -3.79
N LEU A 38 7.17 0.06 -4.33
CA LEU A 38 6.87 1.49 -4.41
C LEU A 38 5.57 1.66 -5.19
N TYR A 39 4.61 2.37 -4.59
CA TYR A 39 3.34 2.69 -5.23
C TYR A 39 3.40 4.07 -5.85
N ASP A 40 4.01 5.02 -5.14
CA ASP A 40 4.03 6.43 -5.54
C ASP A 40 4.99 7.24 -4.65
N ILE A 41 5.51 8.35 -5.16
CA ILE A 41 6.24 9.36 -4.38
C ILE A 41 5.84 10.78 -4.82
N ASP A 42 5.37 11.57 -3.86
CA ASP A 42 5.04 12.99 -4.05
C ASP A 42 6.11 13.85 -3.36
N ALA A 43 6.74 14.78 -4.09
CA ALA A 43 7.69 15.74 -3.54
C ALA A 43 6.97 17.05 -3.21
N PHE A 44 6.58 17.28 -1.96
CA PHE A 44 6.00 18.58 -1.56
C PHE A 44 7.05 19.69 -1.57
N ASN A 45 8.25 19.38 -1.10
CA ASN A 45 9.42 20.21 -1.27
C ASN A 45 10.68 19.32 -1.31
N VAL A 46 11.73 19.84 -1.94
CA VAL A 46 12.98 19.10 -2.18
C VAL A 46 14.11 19.62 -1.28
N ALA A 47 15.17 18.84 -1.08
CA ALA A 47 16.24 19.11 -0.11
C ALA A 47 17.26 20.14 -0.63
N GLU A 48 17.57 20.12 -1.93
CA GLU A 48 18.60 20.97 -2.50
C GLU A 48 18.14 22.43 -2.79
N ARG A 49 19.11 23.35 -2.67
CA ARG A 49 18.89 24.80 -2.84
C ARG A 49 18.57 25.22 -4.27
N ASP A 50 18.97 24.43 -5.26
CA ASP A 50 18.67 24.70 -6.66
C ASP A 50 17.22 24.33 -7.03
N GLY A 51 16.49 23.72 -6.08
CA GLY A 51 15.09 23.31 -6.21
C GLY A 51 14.92 22.01 -6.98
N ARG A 52 15.96 21.17 -7.06
CA ARG A 52 15.93 19.87 -7.74
C ARG A 52 16.66 18.83 -6.89
N ASP A 53 16.02 17.69 -6.67
CA ASP A 53 16.70 16.55 -6.05
C ASP A 53 16.86 15.43 -7.09
N GLU A 54 18.01 14.80 -7.08
CA GLU A 54 18.26 13.57 -7.82
C GLU A 54 18.08 12.36 -6.90
N LEU A 55 16.93 11.71 -7.02
CA LEU A 55 16.46 10.72 -6.06
C LEU A 55 16.71 9.28 -6.49
N ARG A 56 16.89 8.43 -5.48
CA ARG A 56 17.04 6.98 -5.58
C ARG A 56 16.35 6.30 -4.40
N PHE A 57 16.09 5.00 -4.52
CA PHE A 57 15.67 4.17 -3.40
C PHE A 57 16.67 3.07 -3.12
N GLU A 58 17.09 2.90 -1.87
CA GLU A 58 17.75 1.68 -1.40
C GLU A 58 16.71 0.71 -0.80
N VAL A 59 16.58 -0.46 -1.42
CA VAL A 59 15.59 -1.51 -1.06
C VAL A 59 16.28 -2.86 -1.05
N GLY A 60 16.23 -3.58 0.07
CA GLY A 60 16.89 -4.88 0.21
C GLY A 60 18.39 -4.86 -0.12
N GLY A 61 19.07 -3.73 0.12
CA GLY A 61 20.49 -3.50 -0.21
C GLY A 61 20.79 -3.20 -1.69
N ASN A 62 19.77 -3.09 -2.54
CA ASN A 62 19.89 -2.68 -3.94
C ASN A 62 19.44 -1.24 -4.10
N LEU A 63 20.12 -0.48 -4.96
CA LEU A 63 19.74 0.90 -5.30
C LEU A 63 18.91 0.92 -6.57
N PHE A 64 17.91 1.77 -6.62
CA PHE A 64 17.01 1.97 -7.75
C PHE A 64 16.94 3.45 -8.11
N PRO A 65 16.93 3.81 -9.41
CA PRO A 65 17.00 2.93 -10.57
C PRO A 65 18.40 2.29 -10.78
N ARG A 66 18.44 1.14 -11.47
CA ARG A 66 19.62 0.27 -11.69
C ARG A 66 20.14 0.28 -13.13
N PHE A 67 19.26 0.40 -14.12
CA PHE A 67 19.55 0.03 -15.50
C PHE A 67 19.43 1.21 -16.48
N ASN A 68 18.39 2.04 -16.35
CA ASN A 68 18.01 3.04 -17.35
C ASN A 68 18.39 4.46 -16.97
N SER A 69 18.47 4.76 -15.67
CA SER A 69 18.98 6.01 -15.12
C SER A 69 19.66 5.72 -13.80
N ASN A 70 20.71 6.47 -13.43
CA ASN A 70 21.32 6.28 -12.12
C ASN A 70 20.51 6.97 -11.00
N TRP A 71 19.57 7.87 -11.34
CA TRP A 71 18.68 8.59 -10.41
C TRP A 71 17.42 9.10 -11.15
N PHE A 72 16.42 9.56 -10.41
CA PHE A 72 15.26 10.27 -10.97
C PHE A 72 15.22 11.70 -10.42
N GLY A 73 15.19 12.70 -11.32
CA GLY A 73 15.13 14.10 -10.91
C GLY A 73 13.72 14.51 -10.53
N MET A 74 13.55 15.11 -9.35
CA MET A 74 12.29 15.68 -8.87
C MET A 74 12.46 17.15 -8.49
N THR A 75 11.38 17.90 -8.57
CA THR A 75 11.30 19.30 -8.10
C THR A 75 10.13 19.45 -7.14
N ALA A 76 10.05 20.57 -6.42
CA ALA A 76 8.91 20.82 -5.53
C ALA A 76 7.57 20.77 -6.30
N GLY A 77 6.63 19.99 -5.78
CA GLY A 77 5.34 19.67 -6.39
C GLY A 77 5.38 18.56 -7.45
N SER A 78 6.52 17.89 -7.66
CA SER A 78 6.61 16.77 -8.59
C SER A 78 5.97 15.50 -8.03
N ASP A 79 5.40 14.74 -8.94
CA ASP A 79 4.81 13.40 -8.71
C ASP A 79 5.69 12.38 -9.43
N GLY A 80 6.08 11.33 -8.71
CA GLY A 80 7.01 10.31 -9.13
C GLY A 80 6.36 8.93 -9.16
N ASP A 81 6.30 8.36 -10.36
CA ASP A 81 5.75 7.04 -10.61
C ASP A 81 6.78 5.93 -10.27
N PRO A 82 6.34 4.75 -9.80
CA PRO A 82 7.23 3.61 -9.54
C PRO A 82 8.08 3.21 -10.75
N GLY A 83 7.54 3.35 -11.96
CA GLY A 83 8.23 3.01 -13.20
C GLY A 83 9.49 3.85 -13.44
N GLN A 84 9.51 5.09 -12.97
CA GLN A 84 10.68 5.98 -13.06
C GLN A 84 11.83 5.51 -12.16
N PHE A 85 11.49 4.77 -11.10
CA PHE A 85 12.42 4.09 -10.20
C PHE A 85 12.60 2.60 -10.54
N GLU A 86 12.17 2.14 -11.72
CA GLU A 86 12.25 0.73 -12.14
C GLU A 86 11.47 -0.26 -11.24
N ASN A 87 10.39 0.23 -10.62
CA ASN A 87 9.47 -0.56 -9.78
C ASN A 87 10.20 -1.32 -8.66
N PRO A 88 10.86 -0.62 -7.72
CA PRO A 88 11.57 -1.28 -6.65
C PRO A 88 10.60 -2.09 -5.79
N SER A 89 11.05 -3.27 -5.35
CA SER A 89 10.22 -4.21 -4.60
C SER A 89 11.02 -5.01 -3.57
N ASP A 90 10.36 -5.40 -2.49
CA ASP A 90 10.88 -6.35 -1.50
C ASP A 90 9.77 -7.32 -1.03
N LEU A 91 10.11 -8.27 -0.16
CA LEU A 91 9.21 -9.29 0.35
C LEU A 91 9.13 -9.24 1.88
N ILE A 92 7.93 -9.04 2.41
CA ILE A 92 7.63 -9.31 3.81
C ILE A 92 7.40 -10.81 3.98
N VAL A 93 8.14 -11.41 4.92
CA VAL A 93 7.93 -12.79 5.36
C VAL A 93 7.59 -12.78 6.86
N GLY A 94 6.42 -13.32 7.20
CA GLY A 94 5.91 -13.27 8.56
C GLY A 94 5.61 -11.84 9.01
N ASN A 95 6.12 -11.45 10.18
CA ASN A 95 5.85 -10.14 10.80
C ASN A 95 7.00 -9.13 10.66
N SER A 96 8.01 -9.43 9.84
CA SER A 96 9.15 -8.54 9.65
C SER A 96 8.80 -7.37 8.74
N ASN A 97 9.12 -6.15 9.16
CA ASN A 97 8.94 -4.97 8.33
C ASN A 97 10.00 -4.91 7.21
N VAL A 98 9.67 -4.24 6.13
CA VAL A 98 10.62 -3.87 5.07
C VAL A 98 10.63 -2.35 4.91
N THR A 99 11.78 -1.81 4.55
CA THR A 99 11.99 -0.36 4.45
C THR A 99 12.52 0.02 3.08
N PHE A 100 11.98 1.11 2.54
CA PHE A 100 12.43 1.75 1.33
C PHE A 100 13.11 3.05 1.76
N ASP A 101 14.43 3.11 1.58
CA ASP A 101 15.25 4.22 2.04
C ASP A 101 15.41 5.22 0.88
N LEU A 102 14.79 6.39 1.01
CA LEU A 102 14.83 7.46 0.02
C LEU A 102 16.20 8.14 0.12
N ARG A 103 16.92 8.15 -1.01
CA ARG A 103 18.26 8.67 -1.13
C ARG A 103 18.32 9.83 -2.10
N GLU A 104 19.16 10.79 -1.79
CA GLU A 104 19.56 11.87 -2.67
C GLU A 104 21.00 11.66 -3.14
N VAL A 105 21.27 11.94 -4.41
CA VAL A 105 22.62 11.92 -4.97
C VAL A 105 22.93 13.28 -5.57
N THR A 106 24.21 13.68 -5.60
CA THR A 106 24.62 14.92 -6.26
C THR A 106 25.50 14.59 -7.48
N PRO A 107 24.97 14.68 -8.72
CA PRO A 107 25.74 14.45 -9.92
C PRO A 107 26.98 15.37 -10.04
N PRO A 108 28.09 14.89 -10.65
CA PRO A 108 28.24 13.60 -11.32
C PRO A 108 28.57 12.44 -10.35
N ALA A 109 28.64 12.69 -9.04
CA ALA A 109 29.02 11.69 -8.04
C ALA A 109 27.79 10.93 -7.52
N VAL A 110 27.39 9.90 -8.26
CA VAL A 110 26.09 9.23 -8.04
C VAL A 110 26.09 8.20 -6.90
N GLY A 111 27.26 7.64 -6.56
CA GLY A 111 27.50 6.79 -5.39
C GLY A 111 26.31 5.92 -4.91
N ARG A 112 26.07 5.95 -3.60
CA ARG A 112 24.84 5.43 -2.97
C ARG A 112 23.83 6.52 -2.64
N GLY A 113 24.29 7.77 -2.53
CA GLY A 113 23.49 8.87 -2.04
C GLY A 113 23.34 8.92 -0.53
N ASP A 114 22.98 10.10 -0.04
CA ASP A 114 22.68 10.38 1.35
C ASP A 114 21.22 10.05 1.66
N SER A 115 20.97 9.57 2.88
CA SER A 115 19.63 9.15 3.31
C SER A 115 18.78 10.35 3.70
N LEU A 116 17.71 10.60 2.94
CA LEU A 116 16.69 11.58 3.30
C LEU A 116 15.68 11.04 4.33
N GLY A 117 15.48 9.72 4.36
CA GLY A 117 14.61 9.04 5.30
C GLY A 117 14.07 7.71 4.78
N ARG A 118 13.14 7.09 5.51
CA ARG A 118 12.63 5.75 5.17
C ARG A 118 11.11 5.70 5.19
N ALA A 119 10.55 5.03 4.19
CA ALA A 119 9.19 4.52 4.21
C ALA A 119 9.19 3.06 4.64
N THR A 120 8.23 2.65 5.46
CA THR A 120 8.17 1.34 6.10
C THR A 120 6.87 0.64 5.80
N ALA A 121 6.95 -0.56 5.23
CA ALA A 121 5.82 -1.46 5.15
C ALA A 121 5.87 -2.44 6.34
N HIS A 122 4.77 -2.52 7.08
CA HIS A 122 4.68 -3.26 8.32
C HIS A 122 4.24 -4.70 8.10
N GLY A 123 4.97 -5.64 8.70
CA GLY A 123 4.63 -7.06 8.64
C GLY A 123 3.29 -7.39 9.30
N SER A 124 2.86 -6.60 10.28
CA SER A 124 1.54 -6.72 10.91
C SER A 124 0.39 -6.42 9.94
N VAL A 125 0.56 -5.45 9.03
CA VAL A 125 -0.43 -5.17 7.98
C VAL A 125 -0.48 -6.34 7.01
N CYS A 126 0.68 -6.84 6.59
CA CYS A 126 0.77 -8.01 5.72
C CYS A 126 0.06 -9.25 6.31
N ALA A 127 0.30 -9.57 7.58
CA ALA A 127 -0.33 -10.70 8.26
C ALA A 127 -1.87 -10.59 8.32
N GLY A 128 -2.41 -9.38 8.22
CA GLY A 128 -3.83 -9.10 8.12
C GLY A 128 -4.43 -9.32 6.72
N LEU A 129 -3.62 -9.41 5.67
CA LEU A 129 -4.10 -9.53 4.30
C LEU A 129 -4.53 -10.96 3.95
N ALA A 130 -5.55 -11.07 3.11
CA ALA A 130 -5.83 -12.29 2.38
C ALA A 130 -4.91 -12.39 1.14
N VAL A 131 -4.75 -13.59 0.61
CA VAL A 131 -4.04 -13.79 -0.67
C VAL A 131 -4.72 -12.96 -1.77
N GLY A 132 -3.93 -12.15 -2.49
CA GLY A 132 -4.38 -11.24 -3.54
C GLY A 132 -4.99 -9.93 -3.05
N ALA A 133 -5.22 -9.77 -1.75
CA ALA A 133 -5.67 -8.49 -1.19
C ALA A 133 -4.50 -7.50 -1.12
N THR A 134 -4.83 -6.21 -1.19
CA THR A 134 -3.85 -5.12 -1.18
C THR A 134 -4.07 -4.17 -0.02
N ALA A 135 -3.00 -3.55 0.45
CA ALA A 135 -3.02 -2.39 1.35
C ALA A 135 -1.97 -1.37 0.90
N ILE A 136 -2.19 -0.10 1.22
CA ILE A 136 -1.20 0.96 1.00
C ILE A 136 -0.82 1.51 2.36
N GLU A 137 0.48 1.66 2.58
CA GLU A 137 1.04 2.40 3.70
C GLU A 137 1.75 3.64 3.18
N GLU A 138 1.62 4.75 3.91
CA GLU A 138 2.16 6.05 3.53
C GLU A 138 3.04 6.57 4.68
N ASP A 139 4.23 7.05 4.33
CA ASP A 139 5.13 7.75 5.24
C ASP A 139 5.49 9.13 4.68
N ILE A 140 5.54 10.12 5.58
CA ILE A 140 6.05 11.45 5.26
C ILE A 140 7.51 11.54 5.71
N ILE A 141 8.41 11.64 4.73
CA ILE A 141 9.84 11.84 4.94
C ILE A 141 10.13 13.32 4.87
N SER A 142 10.62 13.93 5.95
CA SER A 142 10.90 15.37 5.99
C SER A 142 12.14 15.67 6.83
N GLY A 143 12.76 16.82 6.53
CA GLY A 143 13.97 17.29 7.19
C GLY A 143 14.27 18.74 6.83
N THR A 144 15.44 19.22 7.26
CA THR A 144 15.86 20.62 7.07
C THR A 144 17.31 20.76 6.61
N ASP A 145 17.92 19.67 6.15
CA ASP A 145 19.29 19.72 5.64
C ASP A 145 19.30 20.47 4.30
N GLU A 146 20.15 21.50 4.23
CA GLU A 146 20.20 22.55 3.20
C GLU A 146 18.94 23.41 3.04
N THR A 147 17.80 22.78 2.77
CA THR A 147 16.47 23.38 2.74
C THR A 147 15.44 22.46 3.40
N ALA A 148 14.27 23.01 3.75
CA ALA A 148 13.21 22.22 4.39
C ALA A 148 12.52 21.32 3.37
N TYR A 149 12.78 20.02 3.36
CA TYR A 149 12.20 19.08 2.39
C TYR A 149 11.06 18.26 2.99
N SER A 150 10.18 17.77 2.11
CA SER A 150 9.11 16.86 2.49
C SER A 150 8.63 16.03 1.30
N TYR A 151 8.61 14.72 1.49
CA TYR A 151 8.18 13.70 0.54
C TYR A 151 7.07 12.85 1.16
N SER A 152 5.99 12.58 0.42
CA SER A 152 5.10 11.45 0.74
C SER A 152 5.56 10.25 -0.08
N VAL A 153 5.83 9.13 0.59
CA VAL A 153 6.17 7.87 -0.07
C VAL A 153 5.12 6.84 0.28
N ARG A 154 4.52 6.25 -0.75
CA ARG A 154 3.46 5.25 -0.62
C ARG A 154 3.98 3.89 -1.05
N LEU A 155 3.76 2.89 -0.22
CA LEU A 155 4.15 1.50 -0.46
C LEU A 155 2.90 0.63 -0.61
N LEU A 156 2.83 -0.15 -1.68
CA LEU A 156 1.76 -1.11 -1.93
C LEU A 156 2.17 -2.49 -1.42
N LEU A 157 1.39 -3.03 -0.49
CA LEU A 157 1.50 -4.40 -0.01
C LEU A 157 0.48 -5.27 -0.75
N THR A 158 0.91 -6.38 -1.33
CA THR A 158 0.04 -7.38 -1.97
C THR A 158 0.23 -8.73 -1.28
N GLY A 159 -0.83 -9.26 -0.67
CA GLY A 159 -0.83 -10.56 0.00
C GLY A 159 -0.58 -11.72 -0.97
N ARG A 160 0.29 -12.65 -0.58
CA ARG A 160 0.67 -13.85 -1.33
C ARG A 160 0.53 -15.12 -0.49
#